data_AF-A0A936WYC7-F1
#
_entry.id   AF-A0A936WYC7-F1
#
_cell.length_a   1.000
_cell.length_b   1.000
_cell.length_c   1.000
_cell.angle_alpha   90.00
_cell.angle_beta   90.00
_cell.angle_gamma   90.00
#
_symmetry.space_group_name_H-M   'P 1'
#
loop_
_entity.id
_entity.type
_entity.pdbx_description
1 polymer ?
#
loop_
_entity_poly.entity_id
_entity_poly.type
_entity_poly.pdbx_seq_one_letter_code
_entity_poly.pdbx_strand_id
1 'polypeptide(L)'
;MVILILQITSWLLLLTVDLSLSTVKIVLQQGNLLPAGSGNQNSVPLNSIVVGFSGNSTDGQFQLKAGSPALGAGETVSGVTPDCGPFGTSDPYRLSGIPPIPTIYSLTVPVSVPSSNTSMTITVSARSNN
;
A
#
# COMPACT_ATOMS: atom_id res chain seq x y z
N MET A 1 19.78 2.01 -12.72
CA MET A 1 18.41 1.49 -12.87
C MET A 1 17.49 2.70 -13.04
N VAL A 2 17.12 3.05 -14.27
CA VAL A 2 16.23 4.18 -14.55
C VAL A 2 14.80 3.65 -14.47
N ILE A 3 14.10 3.97 -13.37
CA ILE A 3 12.66 3.74 -13.25
C ILE A 3 11.98 4.90 -13.97
N LEU A 4 11.53 4.67 -15.21
CA LEU A 4 10.74 5.63 -15.96
C LEU A 4 9.25 5.38 -15.64
N ILE A 5 8.69 6.17 -14.73
CA ILE A 5 7.23 6.18 -14.49
C ILE A 5 6.62 7.16 -15.49
N LEU A 6 6.09 6.63 -16.59
CA LEU A 6 5.41 7.41 -17.61
C LEU A 6 3.93 7.62 -17.19
N GLN A 7 3.64 8.71 -16.48
CA GLN A 7 2.26 9.19 -16.31
C GLN A 7 1.89 10.03 -17.55
N ILE A 8 1.13 9.44 -18.47
CA ILE A 8 0.63 10.14 -19.66
C ILE A 8 -0.58 10.99 -19.25
N THR A 9 -0.34 12.22 -18.82
CA THR A 9 -1.40 13.23 -18.64
C THR A 9 -1.50 14.09 -19.88
N SER A 10 -2.24 13.58 -20.89
CA SER A 10 -2.74 14.28 -22.09
C SER A 10 -1.70 14.99 -22.98
N TRP A 11 -1.84 14.86 -24.31
CA TRP A 11 -1.05 15.53 -25.37
C TRP A 11 0.15 14.81 -25.99
N LEU A 12 0.36 13.52 -25.74
CA LEU A 12 1.27 12.71 -26.58
C LEU A 12 0.62 11.39 -27.00
N LEU A 13 0.18 11.32 -28.26
CA LEU A 13 -0.29 10.08 -28.88
C LEU A 13 0.92 9.29 -29.39
N LEU A 14 1.56 8.54 -28.50
CA LEU A 14 2.68 7.67 -28.86
C LEU A 14 2.11 6.35 -29.42
N LEU A 15 2.11 6.21 -30.75
CA LEU A 15 1.45 5.08 -31.43
C LEU A 15 2.19 3.73 -31.24
N THR A 16 3.50 3.78 -30.99
CA THR A 16 4.34 2.60 -30.78
C THR A 16 5.47 2.92 -29.81
N VAL A 17 5.70 2.05 -28.83
CA VAL A 17 6.89 2.06 -27.96
C VAL A 17 7.71 0.82 -28.31
N ASP A 18 8.94 1.01 -28.81
CA ASP A 18 9.88 -0.09 -28.97
C ASP A 18 10.71 -0.28 -27.69
N LEU A 19 10.51 -1.42 -27.03
CA LEU A 19 11.24 -1.82 -25.83
C LEU A 19 12.30 -2.88 -26.13
N SER A 20 12.65 -3.10 -27.41
CA SER A 20 13.56 -4.16 -27.89
C SER A 20 14.95 -4.16 -27.24
N LEU A 21 15.45 -2.99 -26.82
CA LEU A 21 16.73 -2.83 -26.14
C LEU A 21 16.62 -2.75 -24.61
N SER A 22 15.41 -2.85 -24.06
CA SER A 22 15.14 -2.77 -22.62
C SER A 22 14.71 -4.11 -22.07
N THR A 23 15.27 -4.49 -20.94
CA THR A 23 14.84 -5.69 -20.22
C THR A 23 13.67 -5.33 -19.30
N VAL A 24 12.46 -5.68 -19.72
CA VAL A 24 11.23 -5.51 -18.91
C VAL A 24 10.87 -6.87 -18.31
N LYS A 25 10.86 -6.95 -16.98
CA LYS A 25 10.60 -8.18 -16.23
C LYS A 25 9.65 -7.91 -15.08
N ILE A 26 8.87 -8.93 -14.69
CA ILE A 26 8.07 -8.90 -13.45
C ILE A 26 7.07 -7.73 -13.42
N VAL A 27 6.57 -7.34 -14.59
CA VAL A 27 5.54 -6.30 -14.69
C VAL A 27 4.17 -6.95 -14.83
N LEU A 28 3.22 -6.50 -14.01
CA LEU A 28 1.79 -6.79 -14.14
C LEU A 28 1.12 -5.56 -14.75
N GLN A 29 0.31 -5.75 -15.79
CA GLN A 29 -0.48 -4.66 -16.35
C GLN A 29 -1.88 -5.07 -16.78
N GLN A 30 -2.78 -4.09 -16.85
CA GLN A 30 -4.15 -4.29 -17.31
C GLN A 30 -4.26 -4.42 -18.85
N GLY A 31 -3.31 -3.84 -19.61
CA GLY A 31 -3.25 -3.94 -21.07
C GLY A 31 -2.56 -5.21 -21.58
N ASN A 32 -2.45 -5.33 -22.91
CA ASN A 32 -1.69 -6.38 -23.59
C ASN A 32 -0.54 -5.78 -24.40
N LEU A 33 0.36 -5.10 -23.70
CA LEU A 33 1.47 -4.31 -24.23
C LEU A 33 2.86 -4.84 -23.82
N LEU A 34 2.95 -5.80 -22.89
CA LEU A 34 4.24 -6.34 -22.46
C LEU A 34 4.64 -7.47 -23.39
N PRO A 35 5.94 -7.56 -23.74
CA PRO A 35 6.48 -8.71 -24.45
C PRO A 35 6.33 -9.99 -23.62
N ALA A 36 6.09 -11.10 -24.30
CA ALA A 36 6.00 -12.42 -23.68
C ALA A 36 7.36 -12.83 -23.06
N GLY A 37 7.30 -13.56 -21.94
CA GLY A 37 8.49 -14.02 -21.21
C GLY A 37 8.86 -13.13 -20.02
N SER A 38 9.99 -13.45 -19.37
CA SER A 38 10.55 -12.69 -18.23
C SER A 38 9.62 -12.46 -17.02
N GLY A 39 8.61 -13.32 -16.83
CA GLY A 39 7.67 -13.19 -15.71
C GLY A 39 6.65 -12.05 -15.84
N ASN A 40 6.55 -11.42 -17.00
CA ASN A 40 5.53 -10.39 -17.26
C ASN A 40 4.13 -11.01 -17.39
N GLN A 41 3.11 -10.33 -16.88
CA GLN A 41 1.72 -10.71 -17.08
C GLN A 41 0.90 -9.55 -17.66
N ASN A 42 0.23 -9.85 -18.76
CA ASN A 42 -0.72 -8.96 -19.43
C ASN A 42 -2.15 -9.24 -18.96
N SER A 43 -3.04 -8.26 -19.13
CA SER A 43 -4.46 -8.39 -18.83
C SER A 43 -4.80 -8.72 -17.37
N VAL A 44 -3.97 -8.26 -16.42
CA VAL A 44 -4.21 -8.41 -14.98
C VAL A 44 -4.92 -7.16 -14.46
N PRO A 45 -6.19 -7.25 -14.04
CA PRO A 45 -6.91 -6.09 -13.53
C PRO A 45 -6.46 -5.72 -12.11
N LEU A 46 -6.43 -4.42 -11.79
CA LEU A 46 -5.94 -3.95 -10.49
C LEU A 46 -6.72 -4.54 -9.29
N ASN A 47 -8.02 -4.79 -9.46
CA ASN A 47 -8.88 -5.37 -8.43
C ASN A 47 -8.59 -6.85 -8.10
N SER A 48 -7.84 -7.56 -8.95
CA SER A 48 -7.34 -8.90 -8.64
C SER A 48 -6.00 -8.86 -7.90
N ILE A 49 -5.33 -7.69 -7.91
CA ILE A 49 -3.99 -7.53 -7.33
C ILE A 49 -4.09 -7.00 -5.90
N VAL A 50 -4.88 -5.93 -5.70
CA VAL A 50 -4.94 -5.19 -4.43
C VAL A 50 -6.32 -5.18 -3.80
N VAL A 51 -6.39 -4.91 -2.49
CA VAL A 51 -7.65 -4.73 -1.76
C VAL A 51 -8.47 -3.53 -2.25
N GLY A 52 -7.80 -2.50 -2.80
CA GLY A 52 -8.43 -1.39 -3.50
C GLY A 52 -9.02 -0.30 -2.61
N PHE A 53 -9.68 0.70 -3.24
CA PHE A 53 -10.10 1.96 -2.62
C PHE A 53 -11.27 1.84 -1.62
N SER A 54 -12.03 0.75 -1.63
CA SER A 54 -13.26 0.65 -0.83
C SER A 54 -12.94 0.26 0.61
N GLY A 55 -13.24 1.16 1.55
CA GLY A 55 -13.10 0.89 3.00
C GLY A 55 -11.66 0.83 3.52
N ASN A 56 -10.66 1.16 2.70
CA ASN A 56 -9.25 1.17 3.06
C ASN A 56 -8.70 2.59 3.15
N SER A 57 -7.62 2.78 3.91
CA SER A 57 -6.89 4.04 3.93
C SER A 57 -6.13 4.28 2.62
N THR A 58 -5.73 5.53 2.37
CA THR A 58 -5.02 5.94 1.15
C THR A 58 -3.75 5.13 0.89
N ASP A 59 -3.08 4.69 1.94
CA ASP A 59 -1.91 3.82 1.92
C ASP A 59 -2.29 2.33 1.95
N GLY A 60 -3.36 1.97 2.66
CA GLY A 60 -3.85 0.60 2.80
C GLY A 60 -4.45 -0.02 1.55
N GLN A 61 -4.96 0.79 0.64
CA GLN A 61 -5.60 0.35 -0.60
C GLN A 61 -4.67 -0.42 -1.56
N PHE A 62 -3.35 -0.31 -1.38
CA PHE A 62 -2.35 -0.97 -2.22
C PHE A 62 -1.82 -2.28 -1.63
N GLN A 63 -2.39 -2.75 -0.51
CA GLN A 63 -2.09 -4.07 0.00
C GLN A 63 -2.55 -5.15 -0.97
N LEU A 64 -1.73 -6.20 -1.10
CA LEU A 64 -2.04 -7.32 -1.96
C LEU A 64 -3.21 -8.13 -1.41
N LYS A 65 -4.12 -8.53 -2.29
CA LYS A 65 -5.22 -9.43 -1.96
C LYS A 65 -4.70 -10.86 -1.81
N ALA A 66 -5.34 -11.66 -0.96
CA ALA A 66 -5.08 -13.10 -0.91
C ALA A 66 -5.30 -13.74 -2.31
N GLY A 67 -4.34 -14.55 -2.75
CA GLY A 67 -4.34 -15.15 -4.09
C GLY A 67 -3.99 -14.17 -5.22
N SER A 68 -3.50 -12.98 -4.91
CA SER A 68 -3.02 -12.03 -5.90
C SER A 68 -1.84 -12.61 -6.70
N PRO A 69 -1.80 -12.43 -8.04
CA PRO A 69 -0.68 -12.86 -8.87
C PRO A 69 0.61 -12.08 -8.60
N ALA A 70 0.54 -11.03 -7.77
CA ALA A 70 1.70 -10.28 -7.29
C ALA A 70 2.38 -10.92 -6.06
N LEU A 71 1.77 -11.93 -5.44
CA LEU A 71 2.37 -12.66 -4.31
C LEU A 71 3.53 -13.53 -4.81
N GLY A 72 4.71 -13.40 -4.19
CA GLY A 72 5.92 -14.12 -4.55
C GLY A 72 6.38 -13.90 -5.99
N ALA A 73 5.96 -12.80 -6.62
CA ALA A 73 6.23 -12.51 -8.02
C ALA A 73 7.28 -11.41 -8.23
N GLY A 74 7.86 -10.85 -7.16
CA GLY A 74 8.91 -9.82 -7.22
C GLY A 74 10.23 -10.34 -7.78
N GLU A 75 11.19 -9.44 -8.01
CA GLU A 75 12.54 -9.83 -8.46
C GLU A 75 13.23 -10.66 -7.37
N THR A 76 13.71 -11.85 -7.74
CA THR A 76 14.48 -12.69 -6.84
C THR A 76 15.83 -12.06 -6.56
N VAL A 77 16.05 -11.64 -5.31
CA VAL A 77 17.33 -11.11 -4.85
C VAL A 77 17.85 -12.02 -3.75
N SER A 78 19.10 -12.48 -3.89
CA SER A 78 19.75 -13.38 -2.91
C SER A 78 18.95 -14.65 -2.60
N GLY A 79 18.22 -15.19 -3.59
CA GLY A 79 17.44 -16.42 -3.47
C GLY A 79 16.06 -16.27 -2.80
N VAL A 80 15.66 -15.03 -2.47
CA VAL A 80 14.33 -14.72 -1.93
C VAL A 80 13.52 -13.98 -2.98
N THR A 81 12.32 -14.46 -3.28
CA THR A 81 11.38 -13.81 -4.18
C THR A 81 10.30 -13.10 -3.35
N PRO A 82 10.38 -11.78 -3.15
CA PRO A 82 9.39 -11.03 -2.37
C PRO A 82 8.07 -10.88 -3.14
N ASP A 83 7.01 -10.44 -2.46
CA ASP A 83 5.81 -10.00 -3.18
C ASP A 83 6.05 -8.68 -3.92
N CYS A 84 5.35 -8.44 -5.03
CA CYS A 84 5.46 -7.17 -5.73
C CYS A 84 4.80 -6.06 -4.89
N GLY A 85 5.60 -5.05 -4.51
CA GLY A 85 5.12 -3.84 -3.88
C GLY A 85 5.64 -3.64 -2.45
N PRO A 86 5.08 -2.65 -1.73
CA PRO A 86 5.68 -2.15 -0.49
C PRO A 86 5.45 -3.04 0.74
N PHE A 87 4.61 -4.07 0.63
CA PHE A 87 4.20 -4.93 1.76
C PHE A 87 4.83 -6.34 1.75
N GLY A 88 5.62 -6.67 0.74
CA GLY A 88 6.02 -8.05 0.42
C GLY A 88 7.40 -8.49 0.89
N THR A 89 8.12 -7.67 1.67
CA THR A 89 9.52 -7.91 2.05
C THR A 89 9.65 -8.20 3.55
N SER A 90 10.88 -8.50 3.99
CA SER A 90 11.21 -8.65 5.42
C SER A 90 11.02 -7.37 6.23
N ASP A 91 10.92 -6.22 5.57
CA ASP A 91 10.61 -4.92 6.19
C ASP A 91 9.40 -4.29 5.47
N PRO A 92 8.18 -4.79 5.72
CA PRO A 92 7.02 -4.35 4.98
C PRO A 92 6.55 -2.98 5.46
N TYR A 93 6.03 -2.17 4.53
CA TYR A 93 5.38 -0.91 4.86
C TYR A 93 4.28 -1.13 5.89
N ARG A 94 4.27 -0.31 6.95
CA ARG A 94 3.23 -0.34 7.98
C ARG A 94 2.19 0.71 7.65
N LEU A 95 0.93 0.29 7.55
CA LEU A 95 -0.19 1.20 7.32
C LEU A 95 -0.27 2.22 8.43
N SER A 96 -0.19 3.49 8.03
CA SER A 96 -0.14 4.66 8.87
C SER A 96 1.00 4.58 9.87
N GLY A 97 2.02 5.43 9.68
CA GLY A 97 3.06 5.69 10.67
C GLY A 97 2.54 6.33 11.96
N ILE A 98 1.32 6.01 12.39
CA ILE A 98 0.79 6.24 13.72
C ILE A 98 1.79 5.57 14.66
N PRO A 99 2.51 6.36 15.47
CA PRO A 99 3.50 5.82 16.36
C PRO A 99 2.85 4.77 17.26
N PRO A 100 3.60 3.77 17.77
CA PRO A 100 3.14 2.88 18.84
C PRO A 100 3.00 3.62 20.19
N ILE A 101 2.67 4.91 20.12
CA ILE A 101 2.41 5.79 21.25
C ILE A 101 0.89 5.95 21.32
N PRO A 102 0.27 5.64 22.46
CA PRO A 102 -1.17 5.80 22.64
C PRO A 102 -1.58 7.25 22.37
N THR A 103 -2.54 7.43 21.47
CA THR A 103 -3.13 8.75 21.23
C THR A 103 -4.44 8.85 22.01
N ILE A 104 -4.56 9.86 22.88
CA ILE A 104 -5.81 10.19 23.57
C ILE A 104 -6.76 10.82 22.54
N TYR A 105 -7.93 10.22 22.35
CA TYR A 105 -8.93 10.70 21.40
C TYR A 105 -10.23 11.17 22.07
N SER A 106 -10.41 10.88 23.36
CA SER A 106 -11.53 11.40 24.14
C SER A 106 -11.08 11.68 25.57
N LEU A 107 -11.47 12.85 26.07
CA LEU A 107 -11.31 13.27 27.44
C LEU A 107 -12.64 13.85 27.90
N THR A 108 -13.30 13.18 28.85
CA THR A 108 -14.50 13.70 29.50
C THR A 108 -14.15 14.11 30.92
N VAL A 109 -14.27 15.40 31.19
CA VAL A 109 -14.05 16.01 32.51
C VAL A 109 -15.35 16.66 32.97
N PRO A 110 -15.75 16.52 34.25
CA PRO A 110 -16.86 17.25 34.83
C PRO A 110 -16.63 18.76 34.73
N VAL A 111 -17.67 19.51 34.35
CA VAL A 111 -17.59 20.98 34.21
C VAL A 111 -17.52 21.71 35.55
N SER A 112 -17.91 21.05 36.64
CA SER A 112 -17.80 21.56 38.00
C SER A 112 -17.69 20.41 39.00
N VAL A 113 -17.02 20.67 40.12
CA VAL A 113 -16.89 19.75 41.25
C VAL A 113 -17.35 20.51 42.50
N PRO A 114 -18.33 19.99 43.27
CA PRO A 114 -18.78 20.64 44.50
C PRO A 114 -17.63 20.80 45.49
N SER A 115 -17.60 21.91 46.23
CA SER A 115 -16.53 22.22 47.19
C SER A 115 -16.36 21.21 48.33
N SER A 116 -17.38 20.37 48.55
CA SER A 116 -17.38 19.28 49.52
C SER A 116 -16.70 17.99 49.01
N ASN A 117 -16.36 17.91 47.72
CA ASN A 117 -15.71 16.74 47.13
C ASN A 117 -14.20 16.95 47.01
N THR A 118 -13.42 16.00 47.51
CA THR A 118 -11.95 15.96 47.37
C THR A 118 -11.47 15.19 46.14
N SER A 119 -12.39 14.61 45.35
CA SER A 119 -12.07 13.83 44.15
C SER A 119 -12.98 14.17 42.97
N MET A 120 -12.48 13.94 41.76
CA MET A 120 -13.23 14.11 40.50
C MET A 120 -13.01 12.89 39.61
N THR A 121 -14.06 12.44 38.93
CA THR A 121 -13.98 11.32 37.98
C THR A 121 -13.70 11.84 36.59
N ILE A 122 -12.62 11.36 35.97
CA ILE A 122 -12.21 11.71 34.60
C ILE A 122 -12.26 10.43 33.77
N THR A 123 -12.85 10.52 32.57
CA THR A 123 -12.81 9.42 31.61
C THR A 123 -11.84 9.77 30.49
N VAL A 124 -10.83 8.92 30.29
CA VAL A 124 -9.84 9.05 29.22
C VAL A 124 -9.99 7.85 28.29
N SER A 125 -10.12 8.09 26.99
CA SER A 125 -10.06 7.03 25.98
C SER A 125 -8.83 7.23 25.10
N ALA A 126 -7.98 6.22 25.09
CA ALA A 126 -6.78 6.16 24.28
C ALA A 126 -6.89 5.04 23.25
N ARG A 127 -6.37 5.26 22.05
CA ARG A 127 -6.19 4.23 21.03
C ARG A 127 -4.69 3.95 20.93
N SER A 128 -4.33 2.67 21.04
CA SER A 128 -2.99 2.17 20.75
C SER A 128 -3.07 1.37 19.45
N ASN A 129 -2.21 1.70 18.48
CA ASN A 129 -1.99 0.87 17.30
C ASN A 129 -0.85 -0.10 17.64
N ASN A 130 -1.12 -1.41 17.56
CA ASN A 130 -0.12 -2.49 17.62
C ASN A 130 -0.02 -3.10 16.23
#